data_AF-A0A7H8INF2-F1
#
_entry.id   AF-A0A7H8INF2-F1
#
_cell.length_a   1.000
_cell.length_b   1.000
_cell.length_c   1.000
_cell.angle_alpha   90.00
_cell.angle_beta   90.00
_cell.angle_gamma   90.00
#
_symmetry.space_group_name_H-M   'P 1'
#
loop_
_entity.id
_entity.type
_entity.pdbx_description
1 polymer ?
#
loop_
_entity_poly.entity_id
_entity_poly.type
_entity_poly.pdbx_seq_one_letter_code
_entity_poly.pdbx_strand_id
1 'polypeptide(L)'
;MRVKPVDGRRAAGARLLAVVVQHAELAALPPGAWTSEASQGRLMDAEGDVWFIEDGGRAVQRLRFLPCRCGCAELTTYRDGREISREVGPAR
;
A
#
# COMPACT_ATOMS: atom_id res chain seq x y z
N MET A 1 -11.81 30.72 2.63
CA MET A 1 -11.38 29.43 2.05
C MET A 1 -9.99 29.60 1.47
N ARG A 2 -8.96 28.92 2.00
CA ARG A 2 -7.58 28.97 1.44
C ARG A 2 -7.43 27.81 0.46
N VAL A 3 -7.42 28.09 -0.83
CA VAL A 3 -7.16 27.09 -1.88
C VAL A 3 -5.66 27.06 -2.13
N LYS A 4 -5.03 25.89 -2.02
CA LYS A 4 -3.63 25.68 -2.41
C LYS A 4 -3.61 24.86 -3.70
N PRO A 5 -2.80 25.25 -4.71
CA PRO A 5 -2.60 24.40 -5.88
C PRO A 5 -1.96 23.07 -5.45
N VAL A 6 -2.48 21.97 -5.98
CA VAL A 6 -1.95 20.62 -5.80
C VAL A 6 -1.34 20.20 -7.14
N ASP A 7 -0.06 19.85 -7.14
CA ASP A 7 0.56 19.30 -8.34
C ASP A 7 0.08 17.86 -8.61
N GLY A 8 0.24 17.40 -9.86
CA GLY A 8 -0.24 16.08 -10.28
C GLY A 8 0.39 14.92 -9.51
N ARG A 9 1.61 15.06 -8.98
CA ARG A 9 2.29 14.00 -8.22
C ARG A 9 1.68 13.85 -6.83
N ARG A 10 1.42 14.97 -6.16
CA ARG A 10 0.70 15.00 -4.88
C ARG A 10 -0.71 14.44 -5.02
N ALA A 11 -1.43 14.83 -6.07
CA ALA A 11 -2.77 14.30 -6.35
C ALA A 11 -2.73 12.78 -6.61
N ALA A 12 -1.75 12.30 -7.38
CA ALA A 12 -1.57 10.88 -7.63
C ALA A 12 -1.26 10.10 -6.35
N GLY A 13 -0.32 10.57 -5.52
CA GLY A 13 0.00 9.95 -4.23
C GLY A 13 -1.20 9.88 -3.29
N ALA A 14 -1.98 10.96 -3.20
CA ALA A 14 -3.22 10.98 -2.40
C ALA A 14 -4.26 9.98 -2.93
N ARG A 15 -4.41 9.85 -4.25
CA ARG A 15 -5.29 8.85 -4.87
C ARG A 15 -4.84 7.43 -4.54
N LEU A 16 -3.53 7.15 -4.58
CA LEU A 16 -3.01 5.83 -4.19
C LEU A 16 -3.38 5.51 -2.74
N LEU A 17 -3.18 6.46 -1.84
CA LEU A 17 -3.47 6.28 -0.42
C LEU A 17 -4.95 6.02 -0.18
N ALA A 18 -5.83 6.75 -0.88
CA ALA A 18 -7.27 6.55 -0.78
C ALA A 18 -7.70 5.13 -1.17
N VAL A 19 -7.11 4.55 -2.23
CA VAL A 19 -7.42 3.17 -2.65
C VAL A 19 -6.96 2.16 -1.61
N VAL A 20 -5.78 2.35 -1.01
CA VAL A 20 -5.30 1.50 0.10
C VAL A 20 -6.24 1.58 1.29
N VAL A 21 -6.59 2.78 1.74
CA VAL A 21 -7.49 2.97 2.90
C VAL A 21 -8.89 2.41 2.63
N GLN A 22 -9.36 2.43 1.38
CA GLN A 22 -10.66 1.87 1.00
C GLN A 22 -10.68 0.34 1.07
N HIS A 23 -9.60 -0.33 0.71
CA HIS A 23 -9.58 -1.78 0.52
C HIS A 23 -8.89 -2.55 1.63
N ALA A 24 -7.91 -1.97 2.31
CA ALA A 24 -7.22 -2.61 3.42
C ALA A 24 -8.08 -2.61 4.68
N GLU A 25 -7.86 -3.60 5.54
CA GLU A 25 -8.43 -3.58 6.89
C GLU A 25 -7.80 -2.45 7.70
N LEU A 26 -8.61 -1.72 8.49
CA LEU A 26 -8.10 -0.61 9.30
C LEU A 26 -6.97 -1.04 10.24
N ALA A 27 -7.03 -2.26 10.77
CA ALA A 27 -6.00 -2.82 11.64
C ALA A 27 -4.66 -3.10 10.91
N ALA A 28 -4.66 -3.17 9.58
CA ALA A 28 -3.47 -3.37 8.77
C ALA A 28 -2.77 -2.06 8.38
N LEU A 29 -3.35 -0.90 8.72
CA LEU A 29 -2.82 0.42 8.37
C LEU A 29 -2.01 1.01 9.54
N PRO A 30 -0.67 1.06 9.45
CA PRO A 30 0.12 1.64 10.53
C PRO A 30 -0.04 3.17 10.59
N PRO A 31 -0.03 3.76 11.80
CA PRO A 31 0.02 5.19 11.96
C PRO A 31 1.37 5.73 11.47
N GLY A 32 1.40 6.96 10.95
CA GLY A 32 2.65 7.65 10.61
C GLY A 32 2.67 8.20 9.19
N ALA A 33 3.85 8.64 8.77
CA ALA A 33 4.07 9.20 7.44
C ALA A 33 4.25 8.10 6.40
N TRP A 34 3.52 8.21 5.29
CA TRP A 34 3.62 7.31 4.15
C TRP A 34 4.36 8.02 3.01
N THR A 35 5.13 7.25 2.24
CA THR A 35 5.84 7.74 1.06
C THR A 35 5.18 7.19 -0.18
N SER A 36 4.96 8.03 -1.21
CA SER A 36 4.36 7.60 -2.47
C SER A 36 5.35 7.70 -3.62
N GLU A 37 5.46 6.63 -4.41
CA GLU A 37 6.12 6.66 -5.72
C GLU A 37 5.04 6.64 -6.82
N ALA A 38 4.50 7.83 -7.11
CA ALA A 38 3.33 7.99 -7.98
C ALA A 38 3.51 7.41 -9.40
N SER A 39 4.73 7.42 -9.94
CA SER A 39 5.04 6.86 -11.26
C SER A 39 4.95 5.33 -11.31
N GLN A 40 5.06 4.65 -10.17
CA GLN A 40 5.04 3.19 -10.09
C GLN A 40 3.76 2.64 -9.45
N GLY A 41 2.84 3.51 -9.02
CA GLY A 41 1.60 3.08 -8.35
C GLY A 41 1.84 2.43 -6.98
N ARG A 42 2.93 2.82 -6.30
CA ARG A 42 3.39 2.22 -5.04
C ARG A 42 3.30 3.21 -3.88
N LEU A 43 2.98 2.70 -2.71
CA LEU A 43 3.16 3.38 -1.44
C LEU A 43 4.09 2.58 -0.54
N MET A 44 4.83 3.26 0.30
CA MET A 44 5.56 2.67 1.41
C MET A 44 4.99 3.27 2.69
N ASP A 45 4.57 2.42 3.62
CA ASP A 45 4.05 2.87 4.89
C ASP A 45 5.17 3.14 5.91
N ALA A 46 4.76 3.53 7.13
CA ALA A 46 5.70 3.86 8.20
C ALA A 46 6.48 2.64 8.75
N GLU A 47 6.03 1.42 8.48
CA GLU A 47 6.72 0.18 8.87
C GLU A 47 7.68 -0.30 7.77
N GLY A 48 7.64 0.32 6.58
CA GLY A 48 8.43 -0.06 5.43
C GLY A 48 7.76 -1.11 4.54
N ASP A 49 6.49 -1.45 4.79
CA ASP A 49 5.73 -2.32 3.90
C ASP A 49 5.37 -1.56 2.62
N VAL A 50 5.41 -2.27 1.50
CA VAL A 50 5.11 -1.71 0.18
C VAL A 50 3.70 -2.10 -0.23
N TRP A 51 2.90 -1.12 -0.60
CA TRP A 51 1.53 -1.29 -1.04
C TRP A 51 1.39 -1.06 -2.54
N PHE A 52 0.61 -1.92 -3.20
CA PHE A 52 0.35 -1.92 -4.63
C PHE A 52 -1.15 -1.84 -4.89
N ILE A 53 -1.52 -1.16 -5.96
CA ILE A 53 -2.89 -1.21 -6.49
C ILE A 53 -2.98 -2.32 -7.53
N GLU A 54 -3.97 -3.18 -7.36
CA GLU A 54 -4.26 -4.29 -8.27
C GLU A 54 -5.65 -4.14 -8.89
N ASP A 55 -5.89 -4.90 -9.96
CA ASP A 55 -7.22 -5.04 -10.59
C ASP A 55 -7.87 -3.68 -10.92
N GLY A 56 -7.07 -2.74 -11.44
CA GLY A 56 -7.52 -1.40 -11.81
C GLY A 56 -8.04 -0.55 -10.64
N GLY A 57 -7.65 -0.85 -9.39
CA GLY A 57 -8.13 -0.15 -8.20
C GLY A 57 -9.20 -0.87 -7.41
N ARG A 58 -9.44 -2.17 -7.66
CA ARG A 58 -10.44 -2.98 -6.96
C ARG A 58 -9.86 -3.86 -5.85
N ALA A 59 -8.54 -3.92 -5.77
CA ALA A 59 -7.82 -4.61 -4.72
C ALA A 59 -6.50 -3.88 -4.45
N VAL A 60 -5.93 -4.15 -3.28
CA VAL A 60 -4.57 -3.71 -2.94
C VAL A 60 -3.77 -4.87 -2.40
N GLN A 61 -2.47 -4.85 -2.65
CA GLN A 61 -1.55 -5.81 -2.06
C GLN A 61 -0.60 -5.09 -1.11
N ARG A 62 -0.24 -5.74 -0.02
CA ARG A 62 0.83 -5.34 0.89
C ARG A 62 1.94 -6.36 0.84
N LEU A 63 3.15 -5.93 0.51
CA LEU A 63 4.38 -6.70 0.59
C LEU A 63 5.15 -6.29 1.84
N ARG A 64 5.34 -7.26 2.74
CA ARG A 64 6.08 -7.11 3.98
C ARG A 64 7.34 -7.97 3.94
N PHE A 65 8.51 -7.34 4.09
CA PHE A 65 9.76 -8.08 4.19
C PHE A 65 9.89 -8.69 5.58
N LEU A 66 10.07 -10.01 5.65
CA LEU A 66 10.17 -10.70 6.92
C LEU A 66 11.62 -10.66 7.43
N PRO A 67 11.84 -10.51 8.75
CA PRO A 67 13.17 -10.49 9.35
C PRO A 67 13.75 -11.92 9.46
N CYS A 68 13.75 -12.68 8.36
CA CYS A 68 14.36 -13.99 8.27
C CYS A 68 15.62 -13.95 7.41
N ARG A 69 16.61 -14.78 7.74
CA ARG A 69 17.83 -14.95 6.91
C ARG A 69 17.53 -15.50 5.51
N CYS A 70 16.36 -16.10 5.33
CA CYS A 70 15.88 -16.61 4.06
C CYS A 70 15.45 -15.54 3.05
N GLY A 71 15.32 -14.27 3.45
CA GLY A 71 14.84 -13.22 2.55
C GLY A 71 13.39 -13.40 2.12
N CYS A 72 12.54 -13.97 2.99
CA CYS A 72 11.13 -14.14 2.69
C CYS A 72 10.38 -12.81 2.79
N ALA A 73 9.26 -12.75 2.07
CA ALA A 73 8.25 -11.71 2.21
C ALA A 73 6.87 -12.34 2.39
N GLU A 74 5.99 -11.59 3.04
CA GLU A 74 4.55 -11.84 3.08
C GLU A 74 3.89 -10.93 2.04
N LEU A 75 3.11 -11.52 1.14
CA LEU A 75 2.21 -10.79 0.24
C LEU A 75 0.78 -11.00 0.70
N THR A 76 0.13 -9.94 1.15
CA THR A 76 -1.27 -9.96 1.59
C THR A 76 -2.12 -9.19 0.60
N THR A 77 -3.22 -9.77 0.12
CA THR A 77 -4.18 -9.11 -0.77
C THR A 77 -5.42 -8.72 0.01
N TYR A 78 -5.85 -7.46 -0.15
CA TYR A 78 -7.05 -6.91 0.45
C TYR A 78 -8.04 -6.47 -0.62
N ARG A 79 -9.33 -6.64 -0.32
CA ARG A 79 -10.45 -6.19 -1.14
C ARG A 79 -11.62 -5.86 -0.23
N ASP A 80 -12.32 -4.77 -0.54
CA ASP A 80 -13.51 -4.30 0.19
C ASP A 80 -13.36 -4.27 1.73
N GLY A 81 -12.20 -3.81 2.21
CA GLY A 81 -11.90 -3.64 3.63
C GLY A 81 -11.61 -4.95 4.35
N ARG A 82 -11.20 -6.01 3.63
CA ARG A 82 -10.91 -7.34 4.17
C ARG A 82 -9.71 -7.98 3.52
N GLU A 83 -8.95 -8.76 4.29
CA GLU A 83 -7.96 -9.69 3.75
C GLU A 83 -8.66 -10.82 2.99
N ILE A 84 -8.21 -11.09 1.76
CA ILE A 84 -8.73 -12.20 0.93
C ILE A 84 -7.69 -13.28 0.66
N SER A 85 -6.40 -12.95 0.76
CA SER A 85 -5.31 -13.93 0.66
C SER A 85 -4.06 -13.43 1.36
N ARG A 86 -3.24 -14.38 1.82
CA ARG A 86 -1.93 -14.14 2.40
C ARG A 86 -1.00 -15.29 2.04
N GLU A 87 0.15 -14.94 1.49
CA GLU A 87 1.15 -15.89 1.04
C GLU A 87 2.53 -15.48 1.57
N VAL A 88 3.31 -16.47 2.01
CA VAL A 88 4.69 -16.26 2.46
C VAL A 88 5.62 -17.05 1.55
N GLY A 89 6.63 -16.37 1.01
CA GLY A 89 7.59 -16.98 0.10
C GLY A 89 8.85 -16.14 -0.06
N PRO A 90 9.80 -16.55 -0.91
CA PRO A 90 10.98 -15.75 -1.22
C PRO A 90 10.56 -14.39 -1.81
N ALA A 91 11.20 -13.30 -1.36
CA ALA A 91 11.06 -12.01 -2.03
C ALA A 91 11.65 -12.12 -3.45
N ARG A 92 10.80 -12.06 -4.48
CA ARG A 92 11.20 -12.13 -5.90
C ARG A 92 11.38 -10.75 -6.49
#